data_AF-A0A7S4FGK3-F1
#
_entry.id   AF-A0A7S4FGK3-F1
#
_cell.length_a   1.000
_cell.length_b   1.000
_cell.length_c   1.000
_cell.angle_alpha   90.00
_cell.angle_beta   90.00
_cell.angle_gamma   90.00
#
_symmetry.space_group_name_H-M   'P 1'
#
loop_
_entity.id
_entity.type
_entity.pdbx_description
1 polymer ?
#
loop_
_entity_poly.entity_id
_entity_poly.type
_entity_poly.pdbx_seq_one_letter_code
_entity_poly.pdbx_strand_id
1 'polypeptide(L)'
;MDSYVRAEVDGHKGPRTRTVKNTLCPEWEEDFVIPMSGEVKRVDFHVKDEAPGPNPDLGTASLTPRDFIHGLREEVFLALRGAEDAVLKVTLNYVCASKCREEPEVPVGPYTPFPLHSGCRLTTYADAHIDPGHLSLLQVPTAKGPYDPQDCWKDMYASMQAATKLIYITGWSVWTALRMLRGPSTEASETLGELLKRKADEGVCVRIMVWNDSSSLDNKVLNKVFKFSEHGMMGVRDEETVRFFKKTAVVAEKVHNRAHGYTSQGKLSRGNVNTATYIGATLTRGATFTHHQKTVICDAPGWTSGGKLKVIAYLGGIDLTTGRYDDQEHNLFDTLGTVHHEDYYQNCVLGLDPKYGPREPWHDIHCKVEGPTARDVMTNFEQRWKKSVLGHGMQNARNKKRKALFNLDADHSILSKQDDR
;
A
#
# COMPACT_ATOMS: atom_id res chain seq x y z
N MET A 1 -18.72 -25.46 -17.24
CA MET A 1 -18.96 -24.07 -16.79
C MET A 1 -17.84 -23.72 -15.86
N ASP A 2 -17.42 -22.46 -15.87
CA ASP A 2 -16.36 -21.92 -15.01
C ASP A 2 -17.05 -21.14 -13.90
N SER A 3 -17.52 -21.84 -12.86
CA SER A 3 -18.47 -21.28 -11.91
C SER A 3 -17.82 -20.69 -10.66
N TYR A 4 -18.41 -19.61 -10.14
CA TYR A 4 -18.12 -19.05 -8.83
C TYR A 4 -19.42 -18.64 -8.12
N VAL A 5 -19.36 -18.45 -6.80
CA VAL A 5 -20.46 -17.94 -5.99
C VAL A 5 -20.14 -16.52 -5.54
N ARG A 6 -21.11 -15.63 -5.57
CA ARG A 6 -21.04 -14.29 -4.99
C ARG A 6 -22.14 -14.12 -3.96
N ALA A 7 -21.76 -13.71 -2.75
CA ALA A 7 -22.72 -13.31 -1.74
C ALA A 7 -23.06 -11.82 -1.91
N GLU A 8 -24.32 -11.45 -1.68
CA GLU A 8 -24.79 -10.08 -1.59
C GLU A 8 -25.65 -9.90 -0.33
N VAL A 9 -25.49 -8.77 0.36
CA VAL A 9 -26.30 -8.41 1.54
C VAL A 9 -27.16 -7.23 1.16
N ASP A 10 -28.48 -7.42 1.10
CA ASP A 10 -29.44 -6.40 0.66
C ASP A 10 -29.03 -5.70 -0.66
N GLY A 11 -28.56 -6.49 -1.63
CA GLY A 11 -28.09 -6.02 -2.95
C GLY A 11 -26.69 -5.40 -2.98
N HIS A 12 -26.00 -5.33 -1.84
CA HIS A 12 -24.61 -4.89 -1.78
C HIS A 12 -23.68 -6.08 -2.04
N LYS A 13 -22.80 -5.92 -3.04
CA LYS A 13 -21.82 -6.94 -3.44
C LYS A 13 -20.88 -7.28 -2.29
N GLY A 14 -20.97 -8.51 -1.82
CA GLY A 14 -20.08 -9.10 -0.83
C GLY A 14 -18.96 -9.94 -1.45
N PRO A 15 -18.40 -10.90 -0.69
CA PRO A 15 -17.30 -11.73 -1.15
C PRO A 15 -17.69 -12.64 -2.33
N ARG A 16 -16.67 -13.11 -3.04
CA ARG A 16 -16.82 -14.17 -4.05
C ARG A 16 -15.82 -15.28 -3.83
N THR A 17 -16.21 -16.50 -4.20
CA THR A 17 -15.30 -17.64 -4.30
C THR A 17 -14.34 -17.49 -5.49
N ARG A 18 -13.31 -18.33 -5.52
CA ARG A 18 -12.53 -18.61 -6.73
C ARG A 18 -13.41 -19.26 -7.79
N THR A 19 -12.99 -19.11 -9.04
CA THR A 19 -13.65 -19.81 -10.16
C THR A 19 -13.19 -21.25 -10.21
N VAL A 20 -14.12 -22.20 -10.15
CA VAL A 20 -13.87 -23.63 -10.38
C VAL A 20 -14.22 -23.94 -11.83
N LYS A 21 -13.27 -24.51 -12.56
CA LYS A 21 -13.38 -24.64 -14.01
C LYS A 21 -13.96 -25.98 -14.45
N ASN A 22 -14.70 -25.95 -15.56
CA ASN A 22 -15.14 -27.13 -16.32
C ASN A 22 -15.82 -28.23 -15.49
N THR A 23 -16.70 -27.85 -14.56
CA THR A 23 -17.49 -28.82 -13.79
C THR A 23 -18.95 -28.38 -13.71
N LEU A 24 -19.84 -29.35 -13.49
CA LEU A 24 -21.26 -29.15 -13.16
C LEU A 24 -21.54 -29.34 -11.66
N CYS A 25 -20.58 -29.91 -10.92
CA CYS A 25 -20.61 -30.05 -9.48
C CYS A 25 -19.35 -29.34 -8.91
N PRO A 26 -19.36 -28.00 -8.86
CA PRO A 26 -18.24 -27.23 -8.34
C PRO A 26 -18.13 -27.34 -6.81
N GLU A 27 -16.94 -27.67 -6.33
CA GLU A 27 -16.57 -27.64 -4.92
C GLU A 27 -15.61 -26.46 -4.70
N TRP A 28 -16.10 -25.40 -4.05
CA TRP A 28 -15.29 -24.21 -3.77
C TRP A 28 -14.46 -24.37 -2.50
N GLU A 29 -15.08 -24.91 -1.45
CA GLU A 29 -14.49 -25.12 -0.11
C GLU A 29 -13.80 -23.87 0.43
N GLU A 30 -14.52 -22.74 0.41
CA GLU A 30 -14.03 -21.45 0.87
C GLU A 30 -14.93 -20.88 1.97
N ASP A 31 -14.30 -20.42 3.04
CA ASP A 31 -14.97 -19.77 4.16
C ASP A 31 -14.95 -18.25 4.00
N PHE A 32 -16.08 -17.63 4.34
CA PHE A 32 -16.18 -16.18 4.35
C PHE A 32 -16.78 -15.61 5.64
N VAL A 33 -16.17 -14.53 6.13
CA VAL A 33 -16.77 -13.64 7.14
C VAL A 33 -17.40 -12.48 6.41
N ILE A 34 -18.73 -12.37 6.51
CA ILE A 34 -19.50 -11.27 5.93
C ILE A 34 -19.87 -10.31 7.07
N PRO A 35 -19.21 -9.16 7.19
CA PRO A 35 -19.60 -8.17 8.19
C PRO A 35 -20.98 -7.63 7.82
N MET A 36 -21.90 -7.69 8.79
CA MET A 36 -23.26 -7.18 8.66
C MET A 36 -23.45 -6.00 9.60
N SER A 37 -23.93 -4.88 9.06
CA SER A 37 -24.21 -3.66 9.83
C SER A 37 -25.60 -3.15 9.51
N GLY A 38 -26.37 -2.78 10.54
CA GLY A 38 -27.74 -2.32 10.40
C GLY A 38 -28.76 -3.45 10.27
N GLU A 39 -29.97 -3.12 9.84
CA GLU A 39 -31.05 -4.09 9.62
C GLU A 39 -30.82 -4.85 8.30
N VAL A 40 -30.45 -6.12 8.41
CA VAL A 40 -30.29 -7.01 7.24
C VAL A 40 -31.63 -7.67 6.92
N LYS A 41 -32.10 -7.54 5.67
CA LYS A 41 -33.35 -8.18 5.23
C LYS A 41 -33.09 -9.52 4.53
N ARG A 42 -32.01 -9.62 3.76
CA ARG A 42 -31.70 -10.81 2.98
C ARG A 42 -30.21 -10.94 2.66
N VAL A 43 -29.76 -12.19 2.58
CA VAL A 43 -28.46 -12.57 2.02
C VAL A 43 -28.72 -13.40 0.77
N ASP A 44 -28.21 -12.95 -0.36
CA ASP A 44 -28.37 -13.62 -1.66
C ASP A 44 -27.06 -14.27 -2.08
N PHE A 45 -27.12 -15.52 -2.53
CA PHE A 45 -26.00 -16.25 -3.13
C PHE A 45 -26.27 -16.41 -4.62
N HIS A 46 -25.42 -15.78 -5.42
CA HIS A 46 -25.44 -15.83 -6.86
C HIS A 46 -24.41 -16.82 -7.37
N VAL A 47 -24.85 -17.96 -7.91
CA VAL A 47 -23.98 -18.87 -8.65
C VAL A 47 -23.84 -18.33 -10.06
N LYS A 48 -22.63 -18.03 -10.51
CA LYS A 48 -22.33 -17.35 -11.77
C LYS A 48 -21.33 -18.11 -12.60
N ASP A 49 -21.45 -17.97 -13.93
CA ASP A 49 -20.44 -18.44 -14.89
C ASP A 49 -19.45 -17.31 -15.19
N GLU A 50 -18.16 -17.56 -15.01
CA GLU A 50 -17.09 -16.62 -15.35
C GLU A 50 -16.86 -16.67 -16.86
N ALA A 51 -17.26 -15.61 -17.55
CA ALA A 51 -17.12 -15.49 -19.00
C ALA A 51 -16.34 -14.22 -19.37
N PRO A 52 -15.77 -14.11 -20.58
CA PRO A 52 -15.09 -12.91 -21.06
C PRO A 52 -15.97 -11.64 -21.17
N GLY A 53 -17.24 -11.72 -20.83
CA GLY A 53 -18.26 -10.67 -20.97
C GLY A 53 -19.12 -10.53 -19.70
N PRO A 54 -20.44 -10.33 -19.82
CA PRO A 54 -21.33 -10.39 -18.67
C PRO A 54 -21.25 -11.79 -18.05
N ASN A 55 -21.08 -11.87 -16.73
CA ASN A 55 -21.11 -13.12 -15.99
C ASN A 55 -22.59 -13.40 -15.62
N PRO A 56 -23.30 -14.28 -16.34
CA PRO A 56 -24.71 -14.54 -16.09
C PRO A 56 -24.90 -15.28 -14.75
N ASP A 57 -26.06 -15.05 -14.13
CA ASP A 57 -26.52 -15.89 -13.02
C ASP A 57 -26.95 -17.25 -13.57
N LEU A 58 -26.32 -18.31 -13.06
CA LEU A 58 -26.75 -19.70 -13.24
C LEU A 58 -27.89 -20.06 -12.29
N GLY A 59 -27.93 -19.41 -11.13
CA GLY A 59 -29.03 -19.53 -10.18
C GLY A 59 -28.80 -18.71 -8.92
N THR A 60 -29.88 -18.43 -8.19
CA THR A 60 -29.82 -17.64 -6.96
C THR A 60 -30.50 -18.35 -5.81
N ALA A 61 -29.82 -18.40 -4.67
CA ALA A 61 -30.40 -18.77 -3.38
C ALA A 61 -30.50 -17.54 -2.48
N SER A 62 -31.53 -17.49 -1.64
CA SER A 62 -31.76 -16.37 -0.74
C SER A 62 -32.01 -16.86 0.68
N LEU A 63 -31.44 -16.16 1.66
CA LEU A 63 -31.67 -16.37 3.09
C LEU A 63 -32.22 -15.10 3.73
N THR A 64 -33.18 -15.26 4.64
CA THR A 64 -33.65 -14.21 5.55
C THR A 64 -32.99 -14.37 6.92
N PRO A 65 -33.02 -13.35 7.79
CA PRO A 65 -32.48 -13.48 9.15
C PRO A 65 -32.98 -14.71 9.91
N ARG A 66 -34.23 -15.13 9.70
CA ARG A 66 -34.80 -16.33 10.35
C ARG A 66 -34.02 -17.60 10.03
N ASP A 67 -33.35 -17.65 8.89
CA ASP A 67 -32.63 -18.84 8.43
C ASP A 67 -31.27 -19.01 9.11
N PHE A 68 -30.64 -17.92 9.59
CA PHE A 68 -29.27 -17.96 10.11
C PHE A 68 -29.10 -17.36 11.52
N ILE A 69 -30.04 -16.57 12.06
CA ILE A 69 -29.88 -15.84 13.32
C ILE A 69 -29.62 -16.72 14.55
N HIS A 70 -29.92 -18.02 14.45
CA HIS A 70 -29.79 -18.98 15.54
C HIS A 70 -28.37 -19.56 15.73
N GLY A 71 -27.38 -19.11 14.95
CA GLY A 71 -25.97 -19.52 15.12
C GLY A 71 -25.50 -20.48 14.03
N LEU A 72 -24.68 -21.48 14.41
CA LEU A 72 -24.12 -22.47 13.50
C LEU A 72 -25.22 -23.39 12.94
N ARG A 73 -25.23 -23.56 11.62
CA ARG A 73 -26.00 -24.54 10.87
C ARG A 73 -25.09 -25.17 9.82
N GLU A 74 -24.81 -26.45 9.98
CA GLU A 74 -24.01 -27.22 9.04
C GLU A 74 -24.89 -27.80 7.93
N GLU A 75 -24.29 -28.01 6.76
CA GLU A 75 -24.92 -28.69 5.62
C GLU A 75 -26.30 -28.13 5.22
N VAL A 76 -26.41 -26.81 5.12
CA VAL A 76 -27.63 -26.16 4.63
C VAL A 76 -27.68 -26.27 3.11
N PHE A 77 -28.73 -26.92 2.61
CA PHE A 77 -28.98 -27.10 1.19
C PHE A 77 -29.98 -26.06 0.67
N LEU A 78 -29.53 -25.19 -0.23
CA LEU A 78 -30.32 -24.09 -0.78
C LEU A 78 -30.67 -24.39 -2.24
N ALA A 79 -31.95 -24.57 -2.52
CA ALA A 79 -32.43 -24.70 -3.90
C ALA A 79 -32.18 -23.41 -4.68
N LEU A 80 -31.64 -23.53 -5.89
CA LEU A 80 -31.31 -22.39 -6.74
C LEU A 80 -32.52 -21.99 -7.59
N ARG A 81 -33.00 -20.76 -7.41
CA ARG A 81 -33.97 -20.18 -8.33
C ARG A 81 -33.31 -19.95 -9.68
N GLY A 82 -33.96 -20.43 -10.75
CA GLY A 82 -33.47 -20.32 -12.13
C GLY A 82 -32.68 -21.53 -12.62
N ALA A 83 -32.44 -22.53 -11.76
CA ALA A 83 -31.84 -23.81 -12.16
C ALA A 83 -32.60 -24.97 -11.50
N GLU A 84 -33.32 -25.74 -12.31
CA GLU A 84 -34.04 -26.93 -11.85
C GLU A 84 -33.06 -27.97 -11.29
N ASP A 85 -33.46 -28.61 -10.17
CA ASP A 85 -32.69 -29.64 -9.45
C ASP A 85 -31.28 -29.23 -8.95
N ALA A 86 -30.92 -27.94 -9.07
CA ALA A 86 -29.64 -27.44 -8.62
C ALA A 86 -29.72 -26.93 -7.17
N VAL A 87 -28.72 -27.33 -6.36
CA VAL A 87 -28.66 -27.01 -4.94
C VAL A 87 -27.28 -26.48 -4.59
N LEU A 88 -27.23 -25.41 -3.80
CA LEU A 88 -26.02 -24.90 -3.19
C LEU A 88 -25.92 -25.40 -1.75
N LYS A 89 -24.86 -26.14 -1.43
CA LYS A 89 -24.54 -26.57 -0.06
C LYS A 89 -23.70 -25.49 0.62
N VAL A 90 -24.13 -25.02 1.79
CA VAL A 90 -23.38 -24.03 2.61
C VAL A 90 -23.37 -24.42 4.08
N THR A 91 -22.36 -23.97 4.81
CA THR A 91 -22.37 -23.91 6.27
C THR A 91 -22.55 -22.46 6.67
N LEU A 92 -23.48 -22.20 7.60
CA LEU A 92 -23.81 -20.84 8.06
C LEU A 92 -23.45 -20.73 9.54
N ASN A 93 -22.82 -19.64 9.95
CA ASN A 93 -22.62 -19.35 11.36
C ASN A 93 -22.84 -17.86 11.64
N TYR A 94 -23.97 -17.53 12.25
CA TYR A 94 -24.23 -16.17 12.69
C TYR A 94 -23.63 -15.90 14.07
N VAL A 95 -22.76 -14.90 14.14
CA VAL A 95 -22.21 -14.39 15.40
C VAL A 95 -22.75 -12.98 15.62
N CYS A 96 -23.54 -12.81 16.67
CA CYS A 96 -24.00 -11.49 17.09
C CYS A 96 -22.80 -10.64 17.52
N ALA A 97 -22.77 -9.36 17.15
CA ALA A 97 -21.71 -8.43 17.54
C ALA A 97 -21.49 -8.38 19.06
N SER A 98 -22.55 -8.52 19.88
CA SER A 98 -22.44 -8.57 21.35
C SER A 98 -21.77 -9.84 21.89
N LYS A 99 -21.60 -10.87 21.05
CA LYS A 99 -20.88 -12.11 21.36
C LYS A 99 -19.48 -12.14 20.76
N CYS A 100 -19.16 -11.23 19.85
CA CYS A 100 -17.78 -11.00 19.45
C CYS A 100 -17.06 -10.50 20.70
N ARG A 101 -16.06 -11.25 21.17
CA ARG A 101 -15.29 -10.81 22.33
C ARG A 101 -14.60 -9.50 21.98
N GLU A 102 -14.50 -8.59 22.95
CA GLU A 102 -13.60 -7.44 22.89
C GLU A 102 -12.14 -7.93 23.06
N GLU A 103 -11.72 -8.88 22.24
CA GLU A 103 -10.32 -9.27 22.20
C GLU A 103 -9.58 -8.32 21.25
N PRO A 104 -8.41 -7.79 21.66
CA PRO A 104 -7.60 -6.93 20.80
C PRO A 104 -7.06 -7.68 19.58
N GLU A 105 -7.19 -9.01 19.55
CA GLU A 105 -6.74 -9.88 18.48
C GLU A 105 -7.77 -9.92 17.36
N VAL A 106 -7.41 -9.37 16.20
CA VAL A 106 -8.08 -9.72 14.96
C VAL A 106 -7.64 -11.14 14.62
N PRO A 107 -8.55 -12.14 14.55
CA PRO A 107 -8.15 -13.51 14.27
C PRO A 107 -7.32 -13.56 12.99
N VAL A 108 -6.16 -14.22 13.05
CA VAL A 108 -5.38 -14.51 11.85
C VAL A 108 -6.22 -15.42 10.99
N GLY A 109 -6.49 -14.99 9.77
CA GLY A 109 -7.37 -15.70 8.86
C GLY A 109 -7.21 -15.18 7.43
N PRO A 110 -8.09 -15.59 6.50
CA PRO A 110 -8.00 -15.17 5.09
C PRO A 110 -8.08 -13.63 4.89
N TYR A 111 -8.38 -12.86 5.94
CA TYR A 111 -8.58 -11.41 5.93
C TYR A 111 -7.40 -10.59 6.47
N THR A 112 -6.47 -11.21 7.20
CA THR A 112 -5.31 -10.55 7.81
C THR A 112 -4.05 -11.39 7.55
N PRO A 113 -3.23 -11.04 6.54
CA PRO A 113 -2.10 -11.87 6.12
C PRO A 113 -0.96 -11.92 7.14
N PHE A 114 -0.97 -11.05 8.15
CA PHE A 114 0.03 -10.96 9.20
C PHE A 114 -0.62 -11.14 10.58
N PRO A 115 -0.02 -11.95 11.46
CA PRO A 115 -0.52 -12.15 12.82
C PRO A 115 -0.35 -10.91 13.70
N LEU A 116 -1.08 -10.85 14.82
CA LEU A 116 -0.74 -9.92 15.88
C LEU A 116 0.59 -10.34 16.52
N HIS A 117 1.49 -9.38 16.74
CA HIS A 117 2.77 -9.61 17.39
C HIS A 117 2.86 -8.93 18.75
N SER A 118 3.48 -9.61 19.70
CA SER A 118 3.95 -9.02 20.96
C SER A 118 5.41 -8.58 20.83
N GLY A 119 5.97 -7.92 21.85
CA GLY A 119 7.37 -7.50 21.86
C GLY A 119 7.72 -6.40 20.84
N CYS A 120 6.71 -5.68 20.33
CA CYS A 120 6.89 -4.57 19.39
C CYS A 120 7.03 -3.23 20.13
N ARG A 121 7.71 -2.29 19.49
CA ARG A 121 7.70 -0.87 19.89
C ARG A 121 7.08 -0.04 18.77
N LEU A 122 6.10 0.78 19.14
CA LEU A 122 5.47 1.77 18.26
C LEU A 122 5.92 3.17 18.71
N THR A 123 6.40 3.95 17.76
CA THR A 123 6.57 5.39 17.91
C THR A 123 5.60 6.07 16.96
N THR A 124 4.80 7.00 17.48
CA THR A 124 3.82 7.79 16.71
C THR A 124 4.38 9.16 16.41
N TYR A 125 4.07 9.67 15.21
CA TYR A 125 4.48 10.98 14.76
C TYR A 125 3.26 11.80 14.36
N ALA A 126 3.18 13.02 14.88
CA ALA A 126 2.28 14.06 14.40
C ALA A 126 3.08 14.93 13.43
N ASP A 127 2.63 15.00 12.19
CA ASP A 127 3.28 15.71 11.08
C ASP A 127 4.70 15.19 10.77
N ALA A 128 5.38 15.85 9.83
CA ALA A 128 6.73 15.46 9.42
C ALA A 128 7.81 15.93 10.40
N HIS A 129 7.55 17.03 11.10
CA HIS A 129 8.45 17.67 12.03
C HIS A 129 7.69 18.09 13.30
N ILE A 130 8.43 18.25 14.39
CA ILE A 130 7.92 18.86 15.61
C ILE A 130 8.85 19.95 16.09
N ASP A 131 8.29 21.11 16.40
CA ASP A 131 8.99 22.14 17.14
C ASP A 131 9.15 21.70 18.61
N PRO A 132 10.38 21.53 19.14
CA PRO A 132 10.62 21.19 20.54
C PRO A 132 9.97 22.15 21.55
N GLY A 133 9.67 23.38 21.13
CA GLY A 133 8.99 24.39 21.94
C GLY A 133 7.46 24.26 21.97
N HIS A 134 6.86 23.32 21.23
CA HIS A 134 5.41 23.23 21.09
C HIS A 134 4.75 22.66 22.37
N LEU A 135 4.33 23.59 23.25
CA LEU A 135 3.87 23.29 24.61
C LEU A 135 2.61 22.41 24.67
N SER A 136 1.77 22.41 23.64
CA SER A 136 0.48 21.70 23.67
C SER A 136 0.65 20.17 23.74
N LEU A 137 1.66 19.63 23.05
CA LEU A 137 1.95 18.20 23.03
C LEU A 137 2.64 17.72 24.31
N LEU A 138 3.43 18.59 24.94
CA LEU A 138 4.13 18.29 26.20
C LEU A 138 3.18 18.20 27.41
N GLN A 139 1.92 18.61 27.27
CA GLN A 139 0.94 18.58 28.36
C GLN A 139 0.05 17.32 28.36
N VAL A 140 0.19 16.44 27.37
CA VAL A 140 -0.64 15.23 27.27
C VAL A 140 -0.17 14.21 28.32
N PRO A 141 -1.01 13.84 29.32
CA PRO A 141 -0.62 12.90 30.35
C PRO A 141 -0.59 11.46 29.81
N THR A 142 0.49 10.73 30.09
CA THR A 142 0.60 9.30 29.81
C THR A 142 0.89 8.52 31.09
N ALA A 143 0.76 7.19 31.04
CA ALA A 143 1.12 6.32 32.16
C ALA A 143 2.59 6.42 32.59
N LYS A 144 3.48 6.97 31.75
CA LYS A 144 4.91 7.12 32.00
C LYS A 144 5.36 8.57 32.25
N GLY A 145 4.41 9.49 32.40
CA GLY A 145 4.68 10.93 32.50
C GLY A 145 4.11 11.71 31.31
N PRO A 146 4.51 12.98 31.12
CA PRO A 146 4.12 13.76 29.96
C PRO A 146 4.49 13.05 28.66
N TYR A 147 3.66 13.20 27.62
CA TYR A 147 3.96 12.69 26.29
C TYR A 147 5.27 13.29 25.79
N ASP A 148 6.14 12.42 25.31
CA ASP A 148 7.43 12.79 24.72
C ASP A 148 7.30 12.71 23.20
N PRO A 149 7.02 13.83 22.51
CA PRO A 149 6.72 13.80 21.10
C PRO A 149 8.00 13.59 20.28
N GLN A 150 7.89 12.80 19.23
CA GLN A 150 9.02 12.40 18.39
C GLN A 150 8.94 13.09 17.02
N ASP A 151 10.09 13.24 16.35
CA ASP A 151 10.23 13.95 15.07
C ASP A 151 10.35 12.95 13.91
N CYS A 152 9.35 12.91 13.03
CA CYS A 152 9.24 11.87 12.00
C CYS A 152 10.42 11.86 11.04
N TRP A 153 10.65 13.00 10.37
CA TRP A 153 11.65 13.08 9.30
C TRP A 153 13.06 13.10 9.87
N LYS A 154 13.26 13.67 11.07
CA LYS A 154 14.55 13.58 11.76
C LYS A 154 14.91 12.14 12.12
N ASP A 155 13.98 11.39 12.72
CA ASP A 155 14.21 9.99 13.06
C ASP A 155 14.42 9.11 11.83
N MET A 156 13.63 9.32 10.78
CA MET A 156 13.70 8.57 9.54
C MET A 156 15.02 8.84 8.79
N TYR A 157 15.44 10.11 8.73
CA TYR A 157 16.73 10.49 8.14
C TYR A 157 17.91 9.87 8.92
N ALA A 158 17.89 9.96 10.26
CA ALA A 158 18.91 9.36 11.11
C ALA A 158 18.99 7.84 10.93
N SER A 159 17.84 7.17 10.81
CA SER A 159 17.77 5.73 10.57
C SER A 159 18.35 5.33 9.22
N MET A 160 18.01 6.04 8.13
CA MET A 160 18.59 5.78 6.81
C MET A 160 20.10 6.07 6.79
N GLN A 161 20.56 7.10 7.49
CA GLN A 161 21.97 7.42 7.60
C GLN A 161 22.74 6.31 8.35
N ALA A 162 22.17 5.77 9.42
CA ALA A 162 22.76 4.73 10.25
C ALA A 162 22.67 3.32 9.65
N ALA A 163 21.79 3.09 8.68
CA ALA A 163 21.62 1.79 8.02
C ALA A 163 22.94 1.29 7.42
N THR A 164 23.23 0.01 7.58
CA THR A 164 24.49 -0.60 7.14
C THR A 164 24.30 -1.68 6.09
N LYS A 165 23.06 -2.15 5.88
CA LYS A 165 22.75 -3.30 5.04
C LYS A 165 21.66 -3.03 4.03
N LEU A 166 20.55 -2.43 4.44
CA LEU A 166 19.41 -2.21 3.54
C LEU A 166 18.65 -0.92 3.85
N ILE A 167 18.14 -0.31 2.79
CA ILE A 167 17.14 0.76 2.83
C ILE A 167 16.11 0.47 1.75
N TYR A 168 14.89 0.13 2.14
CA TYR A 168 13.77 -0.08 1.21
C TYR A 168 12.73 1.01 1.35
N ILE A 169 12.32 1.60 0.23
CA ILE A 169 11.34 2.68 0.20
C ILE A 169 10.18 2.31 -0.72
N THR A 170 8.95 2.44 -0.23
CA THR A 170 7.77 2.54 -1.09
C THR A 170 7.15 3.91 -0.93
N GLY A 171 6.69 4.48 -2.03
CA GLY A 171 5.98 5.75 -2.01
C GLY A 171 4.99 5.81 -3.16
N TRP A 172 3.91 6.55 -2.93
CA TRP A 172 3.08 6.99 -4.04
C TRP A 172 3.86 8.01 -4.89
N SER A 173 4.67 8.85 -4.25
CA SER A 173 5.62 9.76 -4.88
C SER A 173 6.88 9.86 -4.02
N VAL A 174 8.04 9.94 -4.66
CA VAL A 174 9.31 10.22 -4.01
C VAL A 174 9.95 11.41 -4.72
N TRP A 175 10.52 12.34 -3.98
CA TRP A 175 11.23 13.49 -4.55
C TRP A 175 12.68 13.46 -4.13
N THR A 176 13.59 13.23 -5.08
CA THR A 176 15.01 13.05 -4.78
C THR A 176 15.70 14.32 -4.30
N ALA A 177 15.21 15.51 -4.67
CA ALA A 177 15.76 16.78 -4.18
C ALA A 177 15.21 17.19 -2.80
N LEU A 178 14.32 16.38 -2.20
CA LEU A 178 13.75 16.66 -0.89
C LEU A 178 14.84 16.80 0.18
N ARG A 179 14.75 17.88 0.96
CA ARG A 179 15.51 18.05 2.21
C ARG A 179 14.62 17.67 3.39
N MET A 180 15.00 16.61 4.10
CA MET A 180 14.23 16.10 5.24
C MET A 180 14.46 16.90 6.52
N LEU A 181 15.68 17.41 6.72
CA LEU A 181 16.01 18.27 7.84
C LEU A 181 15.99 19.72 7.36
N ARG A 182 15.22 20.58 8.03
CA ARG A 182 15.12 22.01 7.70
C ARG A 182 15.28 22.87 8.94
N GLY A 183 15.73 24.11 8.74
CA GLY A 183 16.00 25.08 9.79
C GLY A 183 17.48 25.47 9.90
N PRO A 184 17.80 26.50 10.71
CA PRO A 184 19.10 27.19 10.68
C PRO A 184 20.32 26.30 10.95
N SER A 185 20.15 25.20 11.72
CA SER A 185 21.23 24.27 12.06
C SER A 185 21.40 23.12 11.06
N THR A 186 20.62 23.08 9.98
CA THR A 186 20.51 21.92 9.07
C THR A 186 20.74 22.28 7.59
N GLU A 187 21.22 23.49 7.29
CA GLU A 187 21.50 23.97 5.92
C GLU A 187 22.48 23.06 5.14
N ALA A 188 23.34 22.32 5.86
CA ALA A 188 24.29 21.38 5.28
C ALA A 188 23.75 19.95 5.13
N SER A 189 22.48 19.67 5.47
CA SER A 189 21.89 18.35 5.24
C SER A 189 21.97 18.00 3.74
N GLU A 190 22.10 16.72 3.39
CA GLU A 190 22.05 16.34 1.99
C GLU A 190 20.58 16.12 1.57
N THR A 191 20.33 16.15 0.25
CA THR A 191 19.01 15.77 -0.26
C THR A 191 18.79 14.26 -0.09
N LEU A 192 17.54 13.82 -0.04
CA LEU A 192 17.18 12.40 0.05
C LEU A 192 17.90 11.58 -1.04
N GLY A 193 17.94 12.09 -2.27
CA GLY A 193 18.59 11.42 -3.40
C GLY A 193 20.09 11.23 -3.19
N GLU A 194 20.79 12.24 -2.67
CA GLU A 194 22.23 12.15 -2.42
C GLU A 194 22.56 11.25 -1.22
N LEU A 195 21.75 11.29 -0.14
CA LEU A 195 21.85 10.34 0.97
C LEU A 195 21.78 8.90 0.45
N LEU A 196 20.75 8.58 -0.33
CA LEU A 196 20.52 7.23 -0.83
C LEU A 196 21.63 6.76 -1.79
N LYS A 197 22.18 7.66 -2.62
CA LYS A 197 23.35 7.36 -3.46
C LYS A 197 24.56 7.03 -2.61
N ARG A 198 24.89 7.87 -1.63
CA ARG A 198 26.03 7.68 -0.74
C ARG A 198 25.92 6.36 0.03
N LYS A 199 24.74 6.06 0.59
CA LYS A 199 24.49 4.78 1.27
C LYS A 199 24.68 3.59 0.33
N ALA A 200 24.21 3.69 -0.91
CA ALA A 200 24.43 2.64 -1.91
C ALA A 200 25.91 2.45 -2.27
N ASP A 201 26.68 3.54 -2.36
CA ASP A 201 28.12 3.51 -2.60
C ASP A 201 28.91 2.94 -1.40
N GLU A 202 28.40 3.10 -0.17
CA GLU A 202 28.88 2.44 1.05
C GLU A 202 28.55 0.94 1.11
N GLY A 203 27.80 0.41 0.12
CA GLY A 203 27.43 -1.00 0.02
C GLY A 203 26.08 -1.35 0.65
N VAL A 204 25.27 -0.37 1.03
CA VAL A 204 23.89 -0.59 1.50
C VAL A 204 22.99 -0.91 0.31
N CYS A 205 22.15 -1.93 0.44
CA CYS A 205 21.18 -2.30 -0.59
C CYS A 205 20.00 -1.33 -0.58
N VAL A 206 20.02 -0.35 -1.48
CA VAL A 206 18.96 0.68 -1.57
C VAL A 206 17.97 0.34 -2.69
N ARG A 207 16.71 0.13 -2.31
CA ARG A 207 15.62 -0.27 -3.23
C ARG A 207 14.42 0.65 -3.08
N ILE A 208 13.89 1.14 -4.21
CA ILE A 208 12.77 2.08 -4.22
C ILE A 208 11.69 1.57 -5.18
N MET A 209 10.46 1.48 -4.69
CA MET A 209 9.27 1.27 -5.51
C MET A 209 8.37 2.50 -5.46
N VAL A 210 8.31 3.21 -6.58
CA VAL A 210 7.37 4.34 -6.77
C VAL A 210 6.18 3.89 -7.61
N TRP A 211 4.99 4.46 -7.37
CA TRP A 211 3.85 4.23 -8.26
C TRP A 211 4.18 4.73 -9.68
N ASN A 212 3.87 3.93 -10.70
CA ASN A 212 3.95 4.37 -12.09
C ASN A 212 2.69 5.17 -12.44
N ASP A 213 2.81 6.48 -12.55
CA ASP A 213 1.69 7.30 -13.02
C ASP A 213 1.49 7.05 -14.52
N SER A 214 0.41 6.36 -14.89
CA SER A 214 0.12 6.08 -16.31
C SER A 214 -0.13 7.34 -17.15
N SER A 215 -0.29 8.51 -16.50
CA SER A 215 -0.38 9.81 -17.14
C SER A 215 0.97 10.52 -17.31
N SER A 216 2.04 10.04 -16.67
CA SER A 216 3.38 10.61 -16.81
C SER A 216 4.11 10.03 -18.03
N LEU A 217 4.44 10.93 -18.95
CA LEU A 217 5.46 10.88 -20.01
C LEU A 217 5.51 9.76 -21.07
N ASP A 218 4.77 8.65 -20.99
CA ASP A 218 4.84 7.60 -22.04
C ASP A 218 3.66 7.57 -23.04
N ASN A 219 2.62 8.38 -22.86
CA ASN A 219 1.55 8.54 -23.84
C ASN A 219 1.66 9.86 -24.60
N LYS A 220 2.50 9.89 -25.64
CA LYS A 220 2.62 11.01 -26.62
C LYS A 220 1.27 11.46 -27.21
N VAL A 221 0.26 10.59 -27.18
CA VAL A 221 -1.10 10.88 -27.65
C VAL A 221 -1.91 11.71 -26.64
N LEU A 222 -1.83 11.40 -25.34
CA LEU A 222 -2.55 12.13 -24.28
C LEU A 222 -1.96 13.53 -24.06
N ASN A 223 -0.63 13.68 -24.10
CA ASN A 223 0.03 14.98 -23.98
C ASN A 223 -0.34 15.97 -25.10
N LYS A 224 -0.68 15.46 -26.28
CA LYS A 224 -1.09 16.29 -27.42
C LYS A 224 -2.53 16.79 -27.33
N VAL A 225 -3.37 16.08 -26.59
CA VAL A 225 -4.82 16.36 -26.46
C VAL A 225 -5.13 17.15 -25.18
N PHE A 226 -4.45 16.86 -24.06
CA PHE A 226 -4.82 17.39 -22.75
C PHE A 226 -3.81 18.35 -22.11
N LYS A 227 -2.69 18.65 -22.76
CA LYS A 227 -1.63 19.56 -22.26
C LYS A 227 -1.27 19.30 -20.78
N PHE A 228 -1.05 18.03 -20.41
CA PHE A 228 -0.54 17.73 -19.07
C PHE A 228 0.91 18.22 -18.94
N SER A 229 1.24 18.80 -17.78
CA SER A 229 2.57 19.31 -17.47
C SER A 229 3.57 18.15 -17.34
N GLU A 230 4.88 18.46 -17.30
CA GLU A 230 5.93 17.46 -17.03
C GLU A 230 5.76 16.69 -15.70
N HIS A 231 4.78 17.07 -14.85
CA HIS A 231 4.54 16.54 -13.50
C HIS A 231 3.35 15.57 -13.40
N GLY A 232 2.81 15.07 -14.51
CA GLY A 232 1.64 14.16 -14.51
C GLY A 232 0.35 14.84 -14.03
N MET A 233 -0.80 14.17 -14.12
CA MET A 233 -2.08 14.74 -13.66
C MET A 233 -2.15 14.95 -12.15
N MET A 234 -1.32 14.24 -11.39
CA MET A 234 -1.39 14.21 -9.93
C MET A 234 -0.14 14.79 -9.22
N GLY A 235 0.81 15.39 -9.95
CA GLY A 235 2.02 15.95 -9.35
C GLY A 235 3.04 14.90 -8.87
N VAL A 236 3.02 13.69 -9.45
CA VAL A 236 3.95 12.60 -9.09
C VAL A 236 5.27 12.75 -9.85
N ARG A 237 6.38 12.40 -9.19
CA ARG A 237 7.76 12.57 -9.70
C ARG A 237 8.48 11.23 -9.92
N ASP A 238 7.75 10.22 -10.40
CA ASP A 238 8.23 8.86 -10.56
C ASP A 238 9.28 8.73 -11.68
N GLU A 239 9.09 9.36 -12.84
CA GLU A 239 10.12 9.41 -13.89
C GLU A 239 11.39 10.13 -13.44
N GLU A 240 11.24 11.27 -12.77
CA GLU A 240 12.36 12.08 -12.27
C GLU A 240 13.21 11.24 -11.32
N THR A 241 12.56 10.56 -10.36
CA THR A 241 13.20 9.69 -9.38
C THR A 241 13.95 8.53 -10.03
N VAL A 242 13.30 7.78 -10.93
CA VAL A 242 13.95 6.63 -11.58
C VAL A 242 15.08 7.10 -12.51
N ARG A 243 14.92 8.26 -13.16
CA ARG A 243 15.97 8.85 -13.99
C ARG A 243 17.19 9.27 -13.16
N PHE A 244 16.97 9.87 -11.99
CA PHE A 244 18.02 10.30 -11.07
C PHE A 244 18.93 9.12 -10.66
N PHE A 245 18.36 7.94 -10.40
CA PHE A 245 19.11 6.75 -9.98
C PHE A 245 19.60 5.83 -11.11
N LYS A 246 19.29 6.11 -12.38
CA LYS A 246 19.53 5.19 -13.52
C LYS A 246 20.97 4.68 -13.68
N LYS A 247 21.97 5.42 -13.18
CA LYS A 247 23.40 5.09 -13.28
C LYS A 247 24.09 5.03 -11.92
N THR A 248 23.34 4.77 -10.86
CA THR A 248 23.87 4.64 -9.48
C THR A 248 23.69 3.20 -9.00
N ALA A 249 24.17 2.90 -7.79
CA ALA A 249 23.92 1.60 -7.14
C ALA A 249 22.50 1.48 -6.55
N VAL A 250 21.72 2.57 -6.52
CA VAL A 250 20.32 2.57 -6.06
C VAL A 250 19.42 1.93 -7.13
N VAL A 251 18.56 1.01 -6.71
CA VAL A 251 17.59 0.36 -7.61
C VAL A 251 16.21 0.96 -7.41
N ALA A 252 15.85 1.92 -8.26
CA ALA A 252 14.53 2.56 -8.26
C ALA A 252 13.68 2.06 -9.44
N GLU A 253 12.46 1.60 -9.16
CA GLU A 253 11.56 1.00 -10.15
C GLU A 253 10.14 1.55 -10.04
N LYS A 254 9.51 1.74 -11.21
CA LYS A 254 8.11 2.16 -11.29
C LYS A 254 7.19 0.95 -11.26
N VAL A 255 6.21 0.96 -10.36
CA VAL A 255 5.32 -0.16 -10.10
C VAL A 255 3.89 0.15 -10.55
N HIS A 256 3.37 -0.69 -11.44
CA HIS A 256 2.03 -0.54 -12.00
C HIS A 256 0.98 -1.13 -11.07
N ASN A 257 -0.18 -0.47 -10.96
CA ASN A 257 -1.36 -1.11 -10.41
C ASN A 257 -2.02 -1.96 -11.51
N ARG A 258 -1.73 -3.26 -11.51
CA ARG A 258 -2.53 -4.20 -12.29
C ARG A 258 -3.78 -4.50 -11.47
N ALA A 259 -4.83 -3.69 -11.66
CA ALA A 259 -6.15 -4.03 -11.14
C ALA A 259 -6.44 -5.49 -11.54
N HIS A 260 -6.59 -6.36 -10.54
CA HIS A 260 -6.87 -7.78 -10.74
C HIS A 260 -8.11 -7.94 -11.61
N GLY A 261 -8.03 -8.72 -12.69
CA GLY A 261 -9.23 -9.21 -13.36
C GLY A 261 -9.16 -9.57 -14.84
N TYR A 262 -8.21 -9.09 -15.64
CA TYR A 262 -8.31 -9.30 -17.11
C TYR A 262 -7.01 -9.61 -17.86
N THR A 263 -5.85 -9.68 -17.21
CA THR A 263 -4.57 -9.82 -17.92
C THR A 263 -3.84 -11.15 -17.75
N SER A 264 -4.37 -12.11 -16.96
CA SER A 264 -3.63 -13.35 -16.69
C SER A 264 -4.18 -14.64 -17.29
N GLN A 265 -5.42 -14.74 -17.77
CA GLN A 265 -5.87 -15.98 -18.44
C GLN A 265 -6.87 -15.70 -19.55
N GLY A 266 -6.43 -15.85 -20.79
CA GLY A 266 -7.28 -15.78 -21.97
C GLY A 266 -6.56 -15.17 -23.16
N LYS A 267 -5.81 -15.99 -23.91
CA LYS A 267 -5.72 -15.72 -25.36
C LYS A 267 -7.16 -15.79 -25.88
N LEU A 268 -7.81 -14.64 -26.03
CA LEU A 268 -9.14 -14.61 -26.62
C LEU A 268 -9.01 -14.91 -28.10
N SER A 269 -9.54 -16.08 -28.45
CA SER A 269 -10.02 -16.44 -29.77
C SER A 269 -10.85 -15.30 -30.37
N ARG A 270 -10.59 -15.02 -31.65
CA ARG A 270 -11.25 -14.03 -32.49
C ARG A 270 -12.78 -14.21 -32.54
N GLY A 271 -13.51 -13.64 -31.58
CA GLY A 271 -14.97 -13.66 -31.60
C GLY A 271 -15.59 -12.69 -30.60
N ASN A 272 -16.16 -11.61 -31.14
CA ASN A 272 -17.26 -10.81 -30.58
C ASN A 272 -17.16 -10.22 -29.17
N VAL A 273 -16.01 -9.66 -28.77
CA VAL A 273 -15.99 -8.60 -27.76
C VAL A 273 -15.51 -7.33 -28.45
N ASN A 274 -16.29 -6.24 -28.37
CA ASN A 274 -15.98 -4.99 -29.03
C ASN A 274 -14.64 -4.46 -28.46
N THR A 275 -13.57 -4.55 -29.25
CA THR A 275 -12.18 -4.28 -28.83
C THR A 275 -12.04 -2.90 -28.15
N ALA A 276 -12.87 -1.93 -28.55
CA ALA A 276 -12.94 -0.60 -27.97
C ALA A 276 -13.42 -0.59 -26.50
N THR A 277 -14.39 -1.42 -26.12
CA THR A 277 -14.89 -1.51 -24.73
C THR A 277 -13.87 -2.15 -23.80
N TYR A 278 -13.14 -3.16 -24.28
CA TYR A 278 -12.05 -3.81 -23.53
C TYR A 278 -10.85 -2.87 -23.33
N ILE A 279 -10.42 -2.17 -24.40
CA ILE A 279 -9.38 -1.16 -24.33
C ILE A 279 -9.80 -0.02 -23.39
N GLY A 280 -11.05 0.46 -23.52
CA GLY A 280 -11.64 1.45 -22.63
C GLY A 280 -11.57 1.01 -21.16
N ALA A 281 -12.11 -0.16 -20.82
CA ALA A 281 -12.11 -0.66 -19.44
C ALA A 281 -10.69 -0.88 -18.86
N THR A 282 -9.75 -1.34 -19.69
CA THR A 282 -8.35 -1.56 -19.28
C THR A 282 -7.61 -0.24 -19.05
N LEU A 283 -7.82 0.75 -19.92
CA LEU A 283 -7.26 2.09 -19.77
C LEU A 283 -7.88 2.84 -18.59
N THR A 284 -9.20 2.81 -18.44
CA THR A 284 -9.89 3.46 -17.32
C THR A 284 -9.48 2.84 -15.98
N ARG A 285 -9.42 1.51 -15.86
CA ARG A 285 -9.03 0.85 -14.59
C ARG A 285 -7.54 0.95 -14.26
N GLY A 286 -6.67 0.98 -15.26
CA GLY A 286 -5.23 1.21 -15.07
C GLY A 286 -4.91 2.64 -14.59
N ALA A 287 -5.77 3.61 -14.94
CA ALA A 287 -5.65 5.00 -14.53
C ALA A 287 -6.36 5.33 -13.20
N THR A 288 -7.25 4.47 -12.67
CA THR A 288 -8.07 4.79 -11.48
C THR A 288 -7.47 4.34 -10.16
N PHE A 289 -6.47 3.46 -10.15
CA PHE A 289 -5.91 2.93 -8.91
C PHE A 289 -4.39 3.12 -8.85
N THR A 290 -3.90 3.42 -7.65
CA THR A 290 -2.49 3.72 -7.40
C THR A 290 -1.88 2.70 -6.46
N HIS A 291 -0.54 2.66 -6.38
CA HIS A 291 0.13 2.09 -5.21
C HIS A 291 0.30 3.21 -4.20
N HIS A 292 -0.45 3.15 -3.09
CA HIS A 292 -0.53 4.26 -2.13
C HIS A 292 0.23 4.02 -0.82
N GLN A 293 0.92 2.88 -0.70
CA GLN A 293 1.76 2.57 0.46
C GLN A 293 2.93 3.56 0.53
N LYS A 294 3.15 4.14 1.71
CA LYS A 294 4.35 4.91 2.06
C LYS A 294 5.09 4.15 3.14
N THR A 295 6.28 3.65 2.82
CA THR A 295 7.10 2.94 3.81
C THR A 295 8.59 3.23 3.63
N VAL A 296 9.32 3.25 4.74
CA VAL A 296 10.79 3.23 4.76
C VAL A 296 11.24 2.13 5.70
N ILE A 297 12.03 1.17 5.24
CA ILE A 297 12.49 0.01 6.01
C ILE A 297 14.01 0.04 6.02
N CYS A 298 14.61 -0.06 7.21
CA CYS A 298 16.06 0.00 7.40
C CYS A 298 16.51 -1.11 8.37
N ASP A 299 17.78 -1.50 8.28
CA ASP A 299 18.45 -2.15 9.40
C ASP A 299 18.88 -1.13 10.46
N ALA A 300 18.90 -1.56 11.73
CA ALA A 300 19.36 -0.76 12.86
C ALA A 300 20.09 -1.64 13.90
N PRO A 301 20.92 -1.07 14.78
CA PRO A 301 21.50 -1.82 15.91
C PRO A 301 20.40 -2.46 16.77
N GLY A 302 20.58 -3.73 17.10
CA GLY A 302 19.68 -4.50 17.96
C GLY A 302 19.68 -4.01 19.40
N TRP A 303 18.69 -4.48 20.17
CA TRP A 303 18.49 -4.06 21.56
C TRP A 303 19.57 -4.55 22.52
N THR A 304 20.27 -5.63 22.17
CA THR A 304 21.28 -6.27 23.02
C THR A 304 22.69 -6.07 22.48
N SER A 305 23.64 -6.00 23.42
CA SER A 305 25.07 -5.88 23.14
C SER A 305 25.57 -7.15 22.43
N GLY A 306 25.71 -7.10 21.10
CA GLY A 306 26.21 -8.25 20.34
C GLY A 306 26.40 -8.02 18.84
N GLY A 307 26.34 -6.77 18.36
CA GLY A 307 26.45 -6.46 16.93
C GLY A 307 25.29 -7.00 16.07
N LYS A 308 24.22 -7.50 16.72
CA LYS A 308 23.01 -7.99 16.10
C LYS A 308 22.22 -6.83 15.50
N LEU A 309 21.94 -6.83 14.20
CA LEU A 309 21.05 -5.89 13.51
C LEU A 309 19.57 -6.31 13.57
N LYS A 310 18.68 -5.37 13.89
CA LYS A 310 17.21 -5.51 13.79
C LYS A 310 16.68 -4.79 12.55
N VAL A 311 15.46 -5.15 12.14
CA VAL A 311 14.69 -4.40 11.14
C VAL A 311 13.82 -3.38 11.86
N ILE A 312 13.78 -2.16 11.31
CA ILE A 312 12.83 -1.12 11.69
C ILE A 312 12.08 -0.67 10.44
N ALA A 313 10.83 -0.26 10.60
CA ALA A 313 10.02 0.23 9.50
C ALA A 313 9.23 1.48 9.89
N TYR A 314 9.10 2.39 8.95
CA TYR A 314 8.24 3.56 8.99
C TYR A 314 7.07 3.35 8.04
N LEU A 315 5.86 3.72 8.45
CA LEU A 315 4.65 3.66 7.64
C LEU A 315 3.60 4.66 8.13
N GLY A 316 2.78 5.19 7.22
CA GLY A 316 1.79 6.21 7.54
C GLY A 316 1.24 6.92 6.30
N GLY A 317 0.77 8.17 6.48
CA GLY A 317 0.26 9.01 5.38
C GLY A 317 1.32 9.85 4.67
N ILE A 318 2.46 10.09 5.32
CA ILE A 318 3.52 10.98 4.81
C ILE A 318 4.39 10.30 3.74
N ASP A 319 4.28 10.74 2.48
CA ASP A 319 5.24 10.42 1.41
C ASP A 319 6.53 11.23 1.53
N LEU A 320 7.64 10.69 1.06
CA LEU A 320 8.92 11.40 0.91
C LEU A 320 8.91 12.29 -0.35
N THR A 321 8.02 13.27 -0.37
CA THR A 321 7.82 14.15 -1.54
C THR A 321 7.55 15.61 -1.11
N THR A 322 7.34 16.48 -2.11
CA THR A 322 7.08 17.91 -1.92
C THR A 322 5.80 18.18 -1.10
N GLY A 323 5.84 19.24 -0.28
CA GLY A 323 4.70 19.78 0.47
C GLY A 323 4.37 19.06 1.78
N ARG A 324 5.09 17.97 2.09
CA ARG A 324 4.82 17.10 3.24
C ARG A 324 5.55 17.54 4.51
N TYR A 325 6.58 18.38 4.39
CA TYR A 325 7.24 18.96 5.56
C TYR A 325 6.31 19.98 6.20
N ASP A 326 5.91 19.74 7.44
CA ASP A 326 5.19 20.70 8.25
C ASP A 326 5.39 20.38 9.73
N ASP A 327 5.06 21.37 10.56
CA ASP A 327 4.95 21.27 12.01
C ASP A 327 3.53 21.60 12.47
N GLN A 328 3.32 21.62 13.78
CA GLN A 328 2.00 21.76 14.39
C GLN A 328 1.42 23.18 14.25
N GLU A 329 2.23 24.16 13.88
CA GLU A 329 1.75 25.54 13.67
C GLU A 329 1.07 25.70 12.32
N HIS A 330 1.36 24.81 11.35
CA HIS A 330 0.73 24.77 10.03
C HIS A 330 0.68 26.16 9.35
N ASN A 331 1.83 26.85 9.39
CA ASN A 331 1.96 28.23 8.95
C ASN A 331 1.55 28.40 7.47
N LEU A 332 0.68 29.39 7.22
CA LEU A 332 0.20 29.71 5.87
C LEU A 332 1.15 30.61 5.09
N PHE A 333 1.85 31.52 5.77
CA PHE A 333 2.62 32.62 5.16
C PHE A 333 4.03 32.77 5.72
N ASP A 334 4.22 32.58 7.02
CA ASP A 334 5.46 32.98 7.72
C ASP A 334 6.69 32.15 7.34
N THR A 335 6.47 30.94 6.81
CA THR A 335 7.52 29.99 6.44
C THR A 335 7.87 30.00 4.94
N LEU A 336 7.16 30.79 4.13
CA LEU A 336 7.34 30.87 2.68
C LEU A 336 8.75 31.36 2.28
N GLY A 337 9.37 32.18 3.12
CA GLY A 337 10.74 32.66 2.93
C GLY A 337 11.83 31.77 3.57
N THR A 338 11.44 30.69 4.25
CA THR A 338 12.35 29.86 5.05
C THR A 338 12.20 28.37 4.69
N VAL A 339 11.64 27.55 5.58
CA VAL A 339 11.60 26.08 5.46
C VAL A 339 10.69 25.59 4.32
N HIS A 340 9.79 26.43 3.80
CA HIS A 340 8.93 26.11 2.66
C HIS A 340 9.31 26.85 1.37
N HIS A 341 10.38 27.64 1.34
CA HIS A 341 10.77 28.42 0.15
C HIS A 341 11.02 27.56 -1.08
N GLU A 342 11.76 26.45 -0.94
CA GLU A 342 12.04 25.50 -2.03
C GLU A 342 10.97 24.39 -2.14
N ASP A 343 9.95 24.42 -1.29
CA ASP A 343 8.94 23.37 -1.15
C ASP A 343 7.53 23.95 -0.94
N TYR A 344 7.23 25.03 -1.65
CA TYR A 344 5.89 25.60 -1.67
C TYR A 344 4.92 24.62 -2.32
N TYR A 345 3.82 24.35 -1.64
CA TYR A 345 2.79 23.42 -2.10
C TYR A 345 1.42 24.06 -1.89
N GLN A 346 0.59 24.03 -2.93
CA GLN A 346 -0.78 24.57 -2.95
C GLN A 346 -1.54 24.00 -4.14
N ASN A 347 -2.46 23.07 -3.90
CA ASN A 347 -3.28 22.44 -4.93
C ASN A 347 -4.77 22.79 -4.83
N CYS A 348 -5.19 23.47 -3.76
CA CYS A 348 -6.58 23.91 -3.59
C CYS A 348 -6.88 25.20 -4.36
N VAL A 349 -5.90 26.09 -4.55
CA VAL A 349 -6.07 27.37 -5.25
C VAL A 349 -4.99 27.57 -6.31
N LEU A 350 -5.42 27.64 -7.57
CA LEU A 350 -4.52 27.78 -8.71
C LEU A 350 -4.08 29.23 -8.93
N GLY A 351 -2.84 29.43 -9.38
CA GLY A 351 -2.33 30.72 -9.84
C GLY A 351 -1.86 31.67 -8.74
N LEU A 352 -1.70 31.17 -7.50
CA LEU A 352 -1.08 31.94 -6.43
C LEU A 352 0.43 32.04 -6.62
N ASP A 353 0.99 33.18 -6.23
CA ASP A 353 2.44 33.39 -6.22
C ASP A 353 3.02 32.77 -4.93
N PRO A 354 3.93 31.79 -5.04
CA PRO A 354 4.59 31.15 -3.90
C PRO A 354 5.23 32.12 -2.90
N LYS A 355 5.61 33.33 -3.36
CA LYS A 355 6.19 34.37 -2.51
C LYS A 355 5.20 34.97 -1.52
N TYR A 356 3.92 35.01 -1.88
CA TYR A 356 2.86 35.65 -1.09
C TYR A 356 1.87 34.65 -0.47
N GLY A 357 1.79 33.44 -1.02
CA GLY A 357 0.96 32.36 -0.49
C GLY A 357 -0.55 32.57 -0.65
N PRO A 358 -1.37 31.90 0.20
CA PRO A 358 -0.96 30.95 1.23
C PRO A 358 -0.41 29.65 0.65
N ARG A 359 0.49 28.97 1.37
CA ARG A 359 0.72 27.54 1.12
C ARG A 359 -0.49 26.73 1.59
N GLU A 360 -0.57 25.47 1.19
CA GLU A 360 -1.48 24.46 1.75
C GLU A 360 -0.71 23.71 2.84
N PRO A 361 -0.99 23.96 4.13
CA PRO A 361 -0.40 23.21 5.24
C PRO A 361 -0.72 21.73 5.15
N TRP A 362 0.16 20.90 5.67
CA TRP A 362 0.06 19.45 5.58
C TRP A 362 -0.01 18.84 6.97
N HIS A 363 -1.23 18.62 7.44
CA HIS A 363 -1.47 17.82 8.64
C HIS A 363 -1.52 16.33 8.30
N ASP A 364 -0.70 15.52 8.96
CA ASP A 364 -0.65 14.08 8.67
C ASP A 364 -0.06 13.29 9.85
N ILE A 365 -0.16 11.96 9.78
CA ILE A 365 0.30 11.04 10.82
C ILE A 365 1.20 9.96 10.23
N HIS A 366 2.24 9.60 10.97
CA HIS A 366 3.14 8.51 10.63
C HIS A 366 3.51 7.69 11.87
N CYS A 367 4.08 6.51 11.66
CA CYS A 367 4.65 5.74 12.76
C CYS A 367 5.94 5.04 12.37
N LYS A 368 6.73 4.71 13.40
CA LYS A 368 7.85 3.77 13.34
C LYS A 368 7.49 2.55 14.15
N VAL A 369 7.70 1.38 13.56
CA VAL A 369 7.53 0.08 14.20
C VAL A 369 8.88 -0.63 14.31
N GLU A 370 9.10 -1.24 15.46
CA GLU A 370 10.26 -2.07 15.77
C GLU A 370 9.79 -3.41 16.37
N GLY A 371 10.56 -4.47 16.16
CA GLY A 371 10.18 -5.83 16.57
C GLY A 371 9.60 -6.65 15.39
N PRO A 372 8.91 -7.77 15.66
CA PRO A 372 8.38 -8.67 14.63
C PRO A 372 7.54 -7.97 13.55
N THR A 373 6.68 -7.01 13.93
CA THR A 373 5.85 -6.25 12.96
C THR A 373 6.68 -5.50 11.90
N ALA A 374 7.92 -5.08 12.19
CA ALA A 374 8.76 -4.44 11.19
C ALA A 374 9.15 -5.42 10.05
N ARG A 375 9.24 -6.72 10.35
CA ARG A 375 9.48 -7.77 9.34
C ARG A 375 8.26 -8.02 8.48
N ASP A 376 7.04 -7.80 8.97
CA ASP A 376 5.84 -7.90 8.16
C ASP A 376 5.79 -6.80 7.10
N VAL A 377 6.14 -5.56 7.49
CA VAL A 377 6.26 -4.42 6.55
C VAL A 377 7.33 -4.72 5.49
N MET A 378 8.47 -5.30 5.89
CA MET A 378 9.50 -5.78 4.98
C MET A 378 9.00 -6.90 4.05
N THR A 379 8.27 -7.87 4.58
CA THR A 379 7.69 -8.97 3.80
C THR A 379 6.72 -8.46 2.74
N ASN A 380 5.87 -7.47 3.08
CA ASN A 380 5.01 -6.78 2.11
C ASN A 380 5.83 -6.12 0.99
N PHE A 381 6.94 -5.45 1.32
CA PHE A 381 7.86 -4.89 0.31
C PHE A 381 8.39 -5.98 -0.62
N GLU A 382 8.92 -7.06 -0.06
CA GLU A 382 9.57 -8.14 -0.81
C GLU A 382 8.59 -8.89 -1.71
N GLN A 383 7.38 -9.17 -1.23
CA GLN A 383 6.31 -9.78 -2.04
C GLN A 383 5.97 -8.90 -3.24
N ARG A 384 5.81 -7.58 -3.03
CA ARG A 384 5.57 -6.60 -4.10
C ARG A 384 6.75 -6.52 -5.06
N TRP A 385 7.98 -6.52 -4.57
CA TRP A 385 9.20 -6.51 -5.39
C TRP A 385 9.27 -7.76 -6.27
N LYS A 386 9.07 -8.95 -5.68
CA LYS A 386 9.03 -10.22 -6.41
C LYS A 386 7.97 -10.21 -7.51
N LYS A 387 6.76 -9.73 -7.21
CA LYS A 387 5.65 -9.70 -8.16
C LYS A 387 5.86 -8.68 -9.28
N SER A 388 6.22 -7.46 -8.93
CA SER A 388 6.17 -6.31 -9.83
C SER A 388 7.51 -6.04 -10.54
N VAL A 389 8.62 -6.23 -9.83
CA VAL A 389 9.97 -5.91 -10.33
C VAL A 389 10.64 -7.16 -10.90
N LEU A 390 10.64 -8.29 -10.18
CA LEU A 390 11.26 -9.53 -10.69
C LEU A 390 10.39 -10.20 -11.78
N GLY A 391 9.06 -10.16 -11.64
CA GLY A 391 8.13 -10.69 -12.65
C GLY A 391 8.18 -9.99 -14.01
N HIS A 392 8.63 -8.72 -14.08
CA HIS A 392 8.65 -7.90 -15.31
C HIS A 392 10.02 -7.30 -15.67
N GLY A 393 10.76 -6.76 -14.70
CA GLY A 393 12.07 -6.11 -14.91
C GLY A 393 13.18 -7.07 -15.35
N MET A 394 13.09 -8.36 -15.01
CA MET A 394 14.08 -9.36 -15.40
C MET A 394 14.10 -9.64 -16.92
N GLN A 395 13.02 -9.33 -17.64
CA GLN A 395 12.94 -9.45 -19.10
C GLN A 395 13.67 -8.31 -19.83
N ASN A 396 13.81 -7.13 -19.19
CA ASN A 396 14.46 -5.95 -19.78
C ASN A 396 15.93 -5.76 -19.37
N ALA A 397 16.40 -6.42 -18.31
CA ALA A 397 17.79 -6.36 -17.88
C ALA A 397 18.71 -7.17 -18.83
N ARG A 398 19.35 -6.48 -19.78
CA ARG A 398 20.24 -7.08 -20.80
C ARG A 398 21.55 -7.69 -20.25
N ASN A 399 21.93 -7.44 -18.99
CA ASN A 399 23.23 -7.86 -18.42
C ASN A 399 23.06 -8.62 -17.09
N LYS A 400 23.77 -9.76 -16.93
CA LYS A 400 23.82 -10.58 -15.71
C LYS A 400 24.17 -9.77 -14.45
N LYS A 401 25.09 -8.81 -14.53
CA LYS A 401 25.45 -7.95 -13.36
C LYS A 401 24.28 -7.12 -12.86
N ARG A 402 23.45 -6.59 -13.77
CA ARG A 402 22.27 -5.80 -13.41
C ARG A 402 21.13 -6.68 -12.89
N LYS A 403 21.01 -7.92 -13.36
CA LYS A 403 20.04 -8.90 -12.81
C LYS A 403 20.32 -9.25 -11.34
N ALA A 404 21.59 -9.34 -10.95
CA ALA A 404 21.97 -9.61 -9.55
C ALA A 404 21.50 -8.50 -8.60
N LEU A 405 21.51 -7.24 -9.04
CA LEU A 405 21.03 -6.10 -8.24
C LEU A 405 19.54 -6.22 -7.90
N PHE A 406 18.73 -6.97 -8.64
CA PHE A 406 17.31 -7.16 -8.33
C PHE A 406 17.04 -8.30 -7.35
N ASN A 407 18.02 -9.18 -7.13
CA ASN A 407 17.83 -10.35 -6.28
C ASN A 407 17.86 -9.96 -4.81
N LEU A 408 16.83 -10.36 -4.06
CA LEU A 408 16.70 -10.14 -2.63
C LEU A 408 17.46 -11.18 -1.80
N ASP A 409 17.97 -12.26 -2.41
CA ASP A 409 18.63 -13.36 -1.68
C ASP A 409 19.90 -12.89 -0.92
N ALA A 410 20.61 -11.89 -1.46
CA ALA A 410 21.74 -11.25 -0.78
C ALA A 410 21.29 -10.51 0.50
N ASP A 411 20.13 -9.86 0.43
CA ASP A 411 19.55 -9.05 1.51
C ASP A 411 19.08 -9.95 2.66
N HIS A 412 18.55 -11.14 2.35
CA HIS A 412 18.10 -12.15 3.32
C HIS A 412 19.24 -12.83 4.11
N SER A 413 20.40 -13.04 3.48
CA SER A 413 21.54 -13.73 4.10
C SER A 413 22.09 -13.00 5.34
N ILE A 414 21.78 -11.70 5.45
CA ILE A 414 22.29 -10.77 6.47
C ILE A 414 21.42 -10.77 7.74
N LEU A 415 20.12 -11.08 7.63
CA LEU A 415 19.15 -11.08 8.75
C LEU A 415 18.95 -12.46 9.38
N SER A 416 19.57 -13.50 8.82
CA SER A 416 19.21 -14.92 9.00
C SER A 416 19.63 -15.59 10.34
N LYS A 417 20.10 -14.85 11.35
CA LYS A 417 20.56 -15.45 12.62
C LYS A 417 20.21 -14.65 13.88
N GLN A 418 18.98 -14.18 14.04
CA GLN A 418 18.60 -13.45 15.26
C GLN A 418 17.23 -13.86 15.78
N ASP A 419 17.24 -14.25 17.06
CA ASP A 419 16.20 -14.88 17.87
C ASP A 419 14.77 -14.36 17.66
N ASP A 420 13.90 -15.32 17.37
CA ASP A 420 12.44 -15.25 17.53
C ASP A 420 12.04 -15.43 19.01
N ARG A 421 12.47 -14.53 19.92
CA ARG A 421 11.91 -14.46 21.28
C ARG A 421 11.79 -13.04 21.80
#